data_AF-A0A1F6S0D6-F1
#
_entry.id   AF-A0A1F6S0D6-F1
#
_cell.length_a   1.000
_cell.length_b   1.000
_cell.length_c   1.000
_cell.angle_alpha   90.00
_cell.angle_beta   90.00
_cell.angle_gamma   90.00
#
_symmetry.space_group_name_H-M   'P 1'
#
loop_
_entity.id
_entity.type
_entity.pdbx_description
1 polymer ?
#
loop_
_entity_poly.entity_id
_entity_poly.type
_entity_poly.pdbx_seq_one_letter_code
_entity_poly.pdbx_strand_id
1 'polypeptide(L)'
;MDWFIKRKLRVKNYFRYADDFVVIHPETDYLMKVLRCIDEFLKKEMKLELHPDKVIIRKFRQGIDFLGYVVLPHYTALRTKTKRRMLKKLKSRYKEMERGATSPKSYEQSLQSYFGILKHCEGRKIKNKISSLFCAESRD
;
A
#
# COMPACT_ATOMS: atom_id res chain seq x y z
N MET A 1 -22.36 -3.71 -1.19
CA MET A 1 -21.36 -4.22 -2.17
C MET A 1 -20.92 -5.66 -1.89
N ASP A 2 -20.38 -5.98 -0.72
CA ASP A 2 -19.81 -7.33 -0.45
C ASP A 2 -20.82 -8.47 -0.60
N TRP A 3 -22.06 -8.28 -0.16
CA TRP A 3 -23.13 -9.25 -0.36
C TRP A 3 -23.38 -9.54 -1.84
N PHE A 4 -23.43 -8.50 -2.68
CA PHE A 4 -23.65 -8.63 -4.12
C PHE A 4 -22.50 -9.38 -4.80
N ILE A 5 -21.25 -9.03 -4.46
CA ILE A 5 -20.08 -9.66 -5.07
C ILE A 5 -19.95 -11.13 -4.64
N LYS A 6 -20.16 -11.45 -3.35
CA LYS A 6 -20.00 -12.82 -2.84
C LYS A 6 -21.20 -13.72 -3.15
N ARG A 7 -22.44 -13.22 -3.06
CA ARG A 7 -23.65 -14.06 -3.24
C ARG A 7 -24.21 -14.03 -4.65
N LYS A 8 -24.19 -12.87 -5.33
CA LYS A 8 -24.76 -12.73 -6.68
C LYS A 8 -23.72 -12.98 -7.77
N LEU A 9 -22.54 -12.37 -7.70
CA LEU A 9 -21.46 -12.62 -8.67
C LEU A 9 -20.61 -13.86 -8.36
N ARG A 10 -20.66 -14.37 -7.11
CA ARG A 10 -19.91 -15.54 -6.64
C ARG A 10 -18.42 -15.46 -6.97
N VAL A 11 -17.85 -14.26 -6.90
CA VAL A 11 -16.43 -14.04 -7.15
C VAL A 11 -15.62 -14.75 -6.07
N LYS A 12 -14.82 -15.75 -6.46
CA LYS A 12 -14.06 -16.58 -5.52
C LYS A 12 -12.95 -15.81 -4.81
N ASN A 13 -12.18 -15.01 -5.56
CA ASN A 13 -11.01 -14.31 -5.04
C ASN A 13 -11.28 -12.80 -4.99
N TYR A 14 -11.98 -12.38 -3.95
CA TYR A 14 -12.34 -10.98 -3.72
C TYR A 14 -11.86 -10.52 -2.35
N PHE A 15 -11.13 -9.40 -2.33
CA PHE A 15 -10.62 -8.75 -1.14
C PHE A 15 -11.11 -7.30 -1.10
N ARG A 16 -11.53 -6.82 0.07
CA ARG A 16 -11.95 -5.43 0.28
C ARG A 16 -11.40 -4.89 1.59
N TYR A 17 -10.96 -3.65 1.55
CA TYR A 17 -10.59 -2.85 2.70
C TYR A 17 -11.20 -1.47 2.56
N ALA A 18 -12.20 -1.16 3.39
CA ALA A 18 -13.01 0.05 3.29
C ALA A 18 -13.55 0.26 1.85
N ASP A 19 -13.05 1.25 1.12
CA ASP A 19 -13.48 1.56 -0.24
C ASP A 19 -12.62 0.86 -1.32
N ASP A 20 -11.43 0.39 -0.96
CA ASP A 20 -10.52 -0.29 -1.89
C ASP A 20 -10.86 -1.78 -1.97
N PHE A 21 -11.07 -2.30 -3.19
CA PHE A 21 -11.30 -3.72 -3.42
C PHE A 21 -10.46 -4.26 -4.57
N VAL A 22 -10.16 -5.55 -4.52
CA VAL A 22 -9.35 -6.29 -5.50
C VAL A 22 -10.07 -7.58 -5.85
N VAL A 23 -10.21 -7.83 -7.15
CA VAL A 23 -10.71 -9.09 -7.71
C VAL A 23 -9.59 -9.77 -8.47
N ILE A 24 -9.38 -11.07 -8.23
CA ILE A 24 -8.33 -11.85 -8.88
C ILE A 24 -8.96 -12.96 -9.71
N HIS A 25 -8.67 -12.97 -11.01
CA HIS A 25 -9.14 -14.01 -11.93
C HIS A 25 -8.12 -14.24 -13.05
N PRO A 26 -7.94 -15.47 -13.56
CA PRO A 26 -7.02 -15.75 -14.66
C PRO A 26 -7.44 -15.10 -15.98
N GLU A 27 -8.74 -14.93 -16.22
CA GLU A 27 -9.28 -14.36 -17.45
C GLU A 27 -9.62 -12.88 -17.30
N THR A 28 -9.06 -12.04 -18.19
CA THR A 28 -9.34 -10.60 -18.24
C THR A 28 -10.79 -10.30 -18.63
N ASP A 29 -11.38 -11.09 -19.53
CA ASP A 29 -12.76 -10.88 -19.99
C ASP A 29 -13.77 -11.08 -18.85
N TYR A 30 -13.50 -12.04 -17.96
CA TYR A 30 -14.27 -12.20 -16.74
C TYR A 30 -14.16 -10.96 -15.84
N LEU A 31 -12.96 -10.41 -15.66
CA LEU A 31 -12.76 -9.19 -14.86
C LEU A 31 -13.52 -7.99 -15.45
N MET A 32 -13.52 -7.85 -16.78
CA MET A 32 -14.29 -6.80 -17.46
C MET A 32 -15.80 -6.97 -17.27
N LYS A 33 -16.31 -8.21 -17.33
CA LYS A 33 -17.72 -8.51 -17.03
C LYS A 33 -18.07 -8.16 -15.59
N VAL A 34 -17.25 -8.60 -14.63
CA VAL A 34 -17.43 -8.29 -13.20
C VAL A 34 -17.41 -6.78 -12.97
N LEU A 35 -16.48 -6.05 -13.58
CA LEU A 35 -16.40 -4.60 -13.47
C LEU A 35 -17.68 -3.91 -13.93
N ARG A 36 -18.23 -4.31 -15.09
CA ARG A 36 -19.51 -3.77 -15.60
C ARG A 36 -20.65 -4.05 -14.64
N CYS A 37 -20.76 -5.28 -14.12
CA CYS A 37 -21.78 -5.63 -13.15
C CYS A 37 -21.67 -4.84 -11.84
N ILE A 38 -20.43 -4.56 -11.39
CA ILE A 38 -20.19 -3.74 -10.20
C ILE A 38 -20.58 -2.28 -10.47
N ASP A 39 -20.18 -1.71 -11.61
CA ASP A 39 -20.52 -0.33 -11.97
C ASP A 39 -22.04 -0.12 -12.07
N GLU A 40 -22.75 -1.03 -12.73
CA GLU A 40 -24.22 -0.98 -12.79
C GLU A 40 -24.88 -1.08 -11.42
N PHE A 41 -24.38 -1.97 -10.55
CA PHE A 41 -24.89 -2.11 -9.18
C PHE A 41 -24.65 -0.83 -8.36
N LEU A 42 -23.45 -0.25 -8.44
CA LEU A 42 -23.10 0.97 -7.72
C LEU A 42 -23.96 2.15 -8.19
N LYS A 43 -24.18 2.29 -9.50
CA LYS A 43 -25.04 3.32 -10.08
C LYS A 43 -26.49 3.19 -9.65
N LYS A 44 -27.07 1.97 -9.77
CA LYS A 44 -28.49 1.73 -9.50
C LYS A 44 -28.83 1.78 -8.01
N GLU A 45 -28.05 1.10 -7.18
CA GLU A 45 -28.40 0.87 -5.77
C GLU A 45 -27.77 1.90 -4.83
N MET A 46 -26.61 2.45 -5.19
CA MET A 46 -25.84 3.33 -4.31
C MET A 46 -25.70 4.75 -4.85
N LYS A 47 -26.13 5.03 -6.09
CA LYS A 47 -25.89 6.29 -6.81
C LYS A 47 -24.42 6.72 -6.80
N LEU A 48 -23.52 5.73 -6.84
CA LEU A 48 -22.08 5.92 -6.88
C LEU A 48 -21.55 5.50 -8.25
N GLU A 49 -20.56 6.23 -8.75
CA GLU A 49 -19.87 5.90 -10.00
C GLU A 49 -18.42 5.52 -9.73
N LEU A 50 -17.95 4.48 -10.42
CA LEU A 50 -16.53 4.16 -10.42
C LEU A 50 -15.77 5.16 -11.27
N HIS A 51 -14.78 5.81 -10.68
CA HIS A 51 -13.92 6.70 -11.44
C HIS A 51 -13.07 5.88 -12.42
N PRO A 52 -13.13 6.14 -13.74
CA PRO A 52 -12.48 5.32 -14.76
C PRO A 52 -10.97 5.22 -14.54
N ASP A 53 -10.33 6.33 -14.15
CA ASP A 53 -8.88 6.37 -13.92
C ASP A 53 -8.41 5.65 -12.65
N LYS A 54 -9.33 5.31 -11.73
CA LYS A 54 -9.00 4.58 -10.50
C LYS A 54 -9.16 3.07 -10.66
N VAL A 55 -9.81 2.61 -11.73
CA VAL A 55 -9.97 1.20 -12.03
C VAL A 55 -8.79 0.72 -12.87
N ILE A 56 -8.04 -0.24 -12.34
CA ILE A 56 -6.81 -0.72 -12.96
C ILE A 56 -6.89 -2.24 -13.10
N ILE A 57 -6.88 -2.73 -14.34
CA ILE A 57 -6.73 -4.16 -14.64
C ILE A 57 -5.28 -4.41 -15.04
N ARG A 58 -4.59 -5.27 -14.28
CA ARG A 58 -3.17 -5.56 -14.46
C ARG A 58 -2.86 -7.03 -14.23
N LYS A 59 -1.76 -7.49 -14.83
CA LYS A 59 -1.24 -8.84 -14.59
C LYS A 59 -0.61 -8.89 -13.21
N PHE A 60 -0.83 -9.99 -12.48
CA PHE A 60 -0.24 -10.18 -11.14
C PHE A 60 1.30 -10.05 -11.13
N ARG A 61 1.97 -10.46 -12.22
CA ARG A 61 3.43 -10.32 -12.38
C ARG A 61 3.92 -8.85 -12.36
N GLN A 62 3.06 -7.89 -12.68
CA GLN A 62 3.41 -6.46 -12.66
C GLN A 62 3.36 -5.87 -11.25
N GLY A 63 2.82 -6.60 -10.28
CA GLY A 63 2.60 -6.14 -8.92
C GLY A 63 1.27 -5.39 -8.76
N ILE A 64 0.65 -5.56 -7.59
CA ILE A 64 -0.61 -4.90 -7.23
C ILE A 64 -0.34 -3.92 -6.10
N ASP A 65 -0.63 -2.64 -6.34
CA ASP A 65 -0.63 -1.60 -5.31
C ASP A 65 -1.84 -1.82 -4.40
N PHE A 66 -1.62 -2.25 -3.14
CA PHE A 66 -2.70 -2.47 -2.17
C PHE A 66 -2.25 -2.07 -0.76
N LEU A 67 -3.05 -1.21 -0.10
CA LEU A 67 -2.86 -0.78 1.30
C LEU A 67 -1.44 -0.29 1.67
N GLY A 68 -0.79 0.42 0.74
CA GLY A 68 0.55 0.97 0.96
C GLY A 68 1.70 0.01 0.64
N TYR A 69 1.39 -1.20 0.19
CA TYR A 69 2.33 -2.19 -0.32
C TYR A 69 2.15 -2.43 -1.82
N VAL A 70 3.16 -3.05 -2.41
CA VAL A 70 3.12 -3.62 -3.76
C VAL A 70 3.28 -5.12 -3.61
N VAL A 71 2.21 -5.86 -3.85
CA VAL A 71 2.21 -7.33 -3.76
C VAL A 71 2.69 -7.88 -5.09
N LEU A 72 3.83 -8.58 -5.09
CA LEU A 72 4.40 -9.28 -6.23
C LEU A 72 4.32 -10.81 -6.02
N PRO A 73 4.51 -11.63 -7.06
CA PRO A 73 4.32 -13.08 -6.94
C PRO A 73 5.18 -13.78 -5.88
N HIS A 74 6.38 -13.27 -5.62
CA HIS A 74 7.35 -13.91 -4.73
C HIS A 74 7.69 -13.07 -3.49
N TYR A 75 7.24 -11.82 -3.44
CA TYR A 75 7.51 -10.94 -2.31
C TYR A 75 6.56 -9.76 -2.26
N THR A 76 6.47 -9.11 -1.11
CA THR A 76 5.73 -7.85 -0.95
C THR A 76 6.74 -6.73 -0.76
N ALA A 77 6.60 -5.63 -1.49
CA ALA A 77 7.45 -4.45 -1.36
C ALA A 77 6.66 -3.26 -0.78
N LEU A 78 7.36 -2.31 -0.14
CA LEU A 78 6.75 -1.05 0.27
C LEU A 78 6.49 -0.18 -0.97
N ARG A 79 5.28 0.40 -1.08
CA ARG A 79 4.95 1.30 -2.20
C ARG A 79 5.94 2.47 -2.28
N THR A 80 6.39 2.80 -3.49
CA THR A 80 7.41 3.84 -3.71
C THR A 80 7.04 5.18 -3.09
N LYS A 81 5.76 5.58 -3.18
CA LYS A 81 5.25 6.82 -2.55
C LYS A 81 5.37 6.76 -1.03
N THR A 82 5.00 5.64 -0.41
CA THR A 82 5.12 5.41 1.04
C THR A 82 6.59 5.43 1.47
N LYS A 83 7.46 4.73 0.74
CA LYS A 83 8.91 4.73 0.97
C LYS A 83 9.50 6.14 0.93
N ARG A 84 9.19 6.93 -0.10
CA ARG A 84 9.68 8.32 -0.24
C ARG A 84 9.19 9.20 0.90
N ARG A 85 7.90 9.11 1.25
CA ARG A 85 7.31 9.87 2.38
C ARG A 85 7.98 9.51 3.71
N MET A 86 8.18 8.22 3.96
CA MET A 86 8.85 7.73 5.16
C MET A 86 10.27 8.29 5.28
N LEU A 87 11.09 8.14 4.24
CA LEU A 87 12.48 8.63 4.25
C LEU A 87 12.54 10.16 4.43
N LYS A 88 11.66 10.92 3.78
CA LYS A 88 11.57 12.38 3.95
C LYS A 88 11.24 12.76 5.40
N LYS A 89 10.27 12.07 6.01
CA LYS A 89 9.84 12.35 7.40
C LYS A 89 10.93 11.96 8.41
N LEU A 90 11.60 10.83 8.23
CA LEU A 90 12.73 10.44 9.08
C LEU A 90 13.88 11.44 9.01
N LYS A 91 14.21 11.95 7.82
CA LYS A 91 15.25 12.99 7.66
C LYS A 91 14.87 14.30 8.35
N SER A 92 13.60 14.72 8.29
CA SER A 92 13.13 15.92 9.01
C SER A 92 13.25 15.74 10.53
N ARG A 93 12.74 14.62 11.05
CA ARG A 93 12.77 14.28 12.48
C ARG A 93 14.19 14.18 13.03
N TYR A 94 15.12 13.66 12.23
CA TYR A 94 16.54 13.61 12.59
C TYR A 94 17.12 15.03 12.76
N LYS A 95 16.89 15.92 11.79
CA LYS A 95 17.33 17.34 11.89
C LYS A 95 16.68 18.07 13.07
N GLU A 96 15.42 17.78 13.37
CA GLU A 96 14.72 18.32 14.56
C GLU A 96 15.38 17.82 15.84
N MET A 97 15.82 16.56 15.88
CA MET A 97 16.55 15.98 17.01
C MET A 97 17.93 16.63 17.18
N GLU A 98 18.71 16.78 16.10
CA GLU A 98 20.04 17.43 16.15
C GLU A 98 19.98 18.87 16.65
N ARG A 99 18.92 19.60 16.29
CA ARG A 99 18.68 20.98 16.74
C ARG A 99 18.10 21.07 18.16
N GLY A 100 17.91 19.94 18.84
CA GLY A 100 17.31 19.89 20.17
C GLY A 100 15.80 20.15 20.23
N ALA A 101 15.12 20.26 19.07
CA ALA A 101 13.68 20.49 18.99
C ALA A 101 12.85 19.22 19.24
N THR A 102 13.48 18.04 19.27
CA THR A 102 12.83 16.75 19.57
C THR A 102 13.79 15.86 20.35
N SER A 103 13.27 15.11 21.33
CA SER A 103 14.12 14.20 22.11
C SER A 103 14.57 12.98 21.28
N PRO A 104 15.77 12.44 21.55
CA PRO A 104 16.22 11.19 20.93
C PRO A 104 15.23 10.04 21.09
N LYS A 105 14.54 9.97 22.23
CA LYS A 105 13.49 8.98 22.50
C LYS A 105 12.30 9.10 21.54
N SER A 106 11.84 10.32 21.23
CA SER A 106 10.74 10.56 20.29
C SER A 106 11.12 10.22 18.83
N TYR A 107 12.38 10.47 18.48
CA TYR A 107 12.94 10.02 17.21
C TYR A 107 12.99 8.49 17.12
N GLU A 108 13.51 7.82 18.15
CA GLU A 108 13.59 6.35 18.22
C GLU A 108 12.21 5.69 18.12
N GLN A 109 11.19 6.23 18.82
CA GLN A 109 9.81 5.75 18.69
C GLN A 109 9.28 5.84 17.26
N SER A 110 9.64 6.92 16.54
CA SER A 110 9.27 7.07 15.13
C SER A 110 9.98 6.05 14.24
N LEU A 111 11.27 5.79 14.48
CA LEU A 111 12.03 4.74 13.78
C LEU A 111 11.42 3.37 13.99
N GLN A 112 11.14 2.98 15.24
CA GLN A 112 10.56 1.68 15.56
C GLN A 112 9.17 1.48 14.93
N SER A 113 8.35 2.55 14.89
CA SER A 113 7.05 2.52 14.20
C SER A 113 7.22 2.18 12.71
N TYR A 114 8.22 2.75 12.04
CA TYR A 114 8.51 2.44 10.63
C TYR A 114 9.14 1.06 10.43
N PHE A 115 9.97 0.59 11.36
CA PHE A 115 10.50 -0.78 11.31
C PHE A 115 9.40 -1.83 11.45
N GLY A 116 8.34 -1.54 12.22
CA GLY A 116 7.14 -2.39 12.26
C GLY A 116 6.50 -2.58 10.88
N ILE A 117 6.36 -1.51 10.11
CA ILE A 117 5.83 -1.56 8.73
C ILE A 117 6.78 -2.38 7.82
N LEU A 118 8.09 -2.15 7.94
CA LEU A 118 9.09 -2.86 7.15
C LEU A 118 9.18 -4.36 7.46
N LYS A 119 8.69 -4.82 8.62
CA LYS A 119 8.64 -6.24 9.00
C LYS A 119 7.72 -7.06 8.08
N HIS A 120 6.69 -6.45 7.52
CA HIS A 120 5.68 -7.12 6.69
C HIS A 120 5.97 -7.06 5.18
N CYS A 121 7.16 -6.59 4.79
CA CYS A 121 7.59 -6.54 3.39
C CYS A 121 9.08 -6.91 3.28
N GLU A 122 9.57 -7.09 2.04
CA GLU A 122 11.00 -7.18 1.73
C GLU A 122 11.67 -5.80 1.90
N GLY A 123 11.62 -5.31 3.14
CA GLY A 123 12.13 -4.02 3.56
C GLY A 123 13.62 -4.02 3.89
N ARG A 124 14.33 -5.15 3.78
CA ARG A 124 15.75 -5.29 4.15
C ARG A 124 16.65 -4.21 3.55
N LYS A 125 16.51 -3.97 2.24
CA LYS A 125 17.26 -2.90 1.54
C LYS A 125 16.93 -1.50 2.08
N ILE A 126 15.69 -1.26 2.49
CA ILE A 126 15.25 0.02 3.03
C ILE A 126 15.75 0.20 4.47
N LYS A 127 15.68 -0.87 5.27
CA LYS A 127 16.21 -0.91 6.64
C LYS A 127 17.72 -0.61 6.63
N ASN A 128 18.49 -1.27 5.78
CA ASN A 128 19.92 -1.01 5.65
C ASN A 128 20.21 0.44 5.24
N LYS A 129 19.40 1.02 4.33
CA LYS A 129 19.53 2.42 3.93
C LYS A 129 19.23 3.40 5.06
N ILE A 130 18.24 3.09 5.90
CA ILE A 130 17.95 3.85 7.12
C ILE A 130 19.16 3.77 8.05
N SER A 131 19.64 2.57 8.37
CA SER A 131 20.80 2.38 9.23
C SER A 131 22.07 3.08 8.71
N SER A 132 22.33 3.03 7.41
CA SER A 132 23.51 3.70 6.82
C SER A 132 23.42 5.22 6.86
N LEU A 133 22.23 5.80 6.66
CA LEU A 133 22.03 7.24 6.71
C LEU A 133 22.32 7.79 8.11
N PHE A 134 21.87 7.09 9.14
CA PHE A 134 21.98 7.57 10.53
C PHE A 134 23.27 7.16 11.23
N CYS A 135 23.95 6.10 10.77
CA CYS A 135 25.27 5.71 11.29
C CYS A 135 26.42 6.54 10.69
N ALA A 136 26.23 7.09 9.48
CA ALA A 136 27.17 8.02 8.86
C ALA A 136 27.14 9.42 9.48
N GLU A 137 25.95 9.91 9.87
CA GLU A 137 25.77 11.24 10.47
C GLU A 137 26.18 11.30 11.97
N SER A 138 26.62 10.19 12.58
CA SER A 138 27.13 10.13 13.97
C SER A 138 28.66 10.17 14.07
N ARG A 139 29.37 10.41 12.95
CA ARG A 139 30.85 10.39 12.87
C ARG A 139 31.48 11.75 12.54
N ASP A 140 30.69 12.80 12.45
CA ASP A 140 31.15 14.19 12.29
C ASP A 140 30.92 14.99 13.57
#